data_AF-A0A2R6DUK0-F1
#
_entry.id   AF-A0A2R6DUK0-F1
#
_cell.length_a   1.000
_cell.length_b   1.000
_cell.length_c   1.000
_cell.angle_alpha   90.00
_cell.angle_beta   90.00
_cell.angle_gamma   90.00
#
_symmetry.space_group_name_H-M   'P 1'
#
loop_
_entity.id
_entity.type
_entity.pdbx_description
1 polymer ?
#
loop_
_entity_poly.entity_id
_entity_poly.type
_entity_poly.pdbx_seq_one_letter_code
_entity_poly.pdbx_strand_id
1 'polypeptide(L)'
;VGELLDAADPEDGAAWVQFRSVTGYRWSLPVAEARDALLATRVDGADLSHGHGAPMRLVAPGRRGFQWVKWVEEVRVTYRRELGEWVAVFVSGLDG
;
A
#
# COMPACT_ATOMS: atom_id res chain seq x y z
N VAL A 1 -0.52 9.24 -4.68
CA VAL A 1 -1.58 8.85 -3.73
C VAL A 1 -2.26 10.07 -3.14
N GLY A 2 -1.54 11.17 -2.86
CA GLY A 2 -2.16 12.45 -2.49
C GLY A 2 -3.36 12.84 -3.36
N GLU A 3 -3.20 12.87 -4.68
CA GLU A 3 -4.30 13.18 -5.61
C GLU A 3 -5.51 12.23 -5.48
N LEU A 4 -5.26 10.94 -5.23
CA LEU A 4 -6.33 9.96 -5.01
C LEU A 4 -7.08 10.25 -3.71
N LEU A 5 -6.36 10.65 -2.66
CA LEU A 5 -6.97 11.04 -1.39
C LEU A 5 -7.76 12.34 -1.53
N ASP A 6 -7.26 13.30 -2.28
CA ASP A 6 -7.95 14.58 -2.52
C ASP A 6 -9.24 14.35 -3.32
N ALA A 7 -9.21 13.45 -4.32
CA ALA A 7 -10.40 13.07 -5.09
C ALA A 7 -11.42 12.25 -4.28
N ALA A 8 -10.94 11.42 -3.34
CA ALA A 8 -11.80 10.59 -2.49
C ALA A 8 -12.45 11.37 -1.34
N ASP A 9 -11.90 12.55 -0.98
CA ASP A 9 -12.37 13.45 0.08
C ASP A 9 -12.75 12.70 1.38
N PRO A 10 -11.76 12.04 2.04
CA PRO A 10 -12.05 11.24 3.21
C PRO A 10 -12.53 12.10 4.38
N GLU A 11 -13.46 11.55 5.16
CA GLU A 11 -14.00 12.21 6.35
C GLU A 11 -12.91 12.65 7.34
N ASP A 12 -13.22 13.72 8.07
CA ASP A 12 -12.38 14.22 9.16
C ASP A 12 -12.05 13.11 10.16
N GLY A 13 -10.77 12.99 10.50
CA GLY A 13 -10.26 11.96 11.42
C GLY A 13 -9.76 10.68 10.75
N ALA A 14 -9.86 10.57 9.41
CA ALA A 14 -9.10 9.57 8.66
C ALA A 14 -7.59 9.68 8.97
N ALA A 15 -6.97 8.58 9.41
CA ALA A 15 -5.60 8.61 9.92
C ALA A 15 -4.66 7.65 9.17
N TRP A 16 -5.19 6.64 8.49
CA TRP A 16 -4.41 5.60 7.82
C TRP A 16 -4.92 5.31 6.42
N VAL A 17 -3.99 4.86 5.55
CA VAL A 17 -4.27 4.36 4.21
C VAL A 17 -3.68 2.96 4.08
N GLN A 18 -4.54 1.96 3.91
CA GLN A 18 -4.16 0.57 3.68
C GLN A 18 -4.10 0.27 2.19
N PHE A 19 -3.04 -0.42 1.77
CA PHE A 19 -2.87 -0.93 0.41
C PHE A 19 -2.91 -2.45 0.46
N ARG A 20 -3.81 -3.07 -0.32
CA ARG A 20 -3.95 -4.53 -0.39
C ARG A 20 -3.55 -5.07 -1.76
N SER A 21 -2.72 -6.10 -1.75
CA SER A 21 -2.37 -6.93 -2.90
C SER A 21 -3.46 -7.97 -3.18
N VAL A 22 -3.60 -8.38 -4.44
CA VAL A 22 -4.40 -9.55 -4.84
C VAL A 22 -4.01 -10.84 -4.09
N THR A 23 -2.79 -10.89 -3.53
CA THR A 23 -2.30 -12.03 -2.72
C THR A 23 -2.76 -11.99 -1.27
N GLY A 24 -3.51 -10.96 -0.85
CA GLY A 24 -3.87 -10.71 0.54
C GLY A 24 -2.79 -9.99 1.36
N TYR A 25 -1.58 -9.79 0.81
CA TYR A 25 -0.55 -8.99 1.46
C TYR A 25 -1.01 -7.53 1.60
N ARG A 26 -0.76 -6.92 2.77
CA ARG A 26 -1.22 -5.56 3.06
C ARG A 26 -0.17 -4.76 3.82
N TRP A 27 -0.20 -3.45 3.60
CA TRP A 27 0.59 -2.49 4.36
C TRP A 27 -0.20 -1.19 4.55
N SER A 28 -0.14 -0.59 5.73
CA SER A 28 -0.72 0.73 5.99
C SER A 28 0.34 1.80 6.20
N LEU A 29 0.04 3.00 5.71
CA LEU A 29 0.79 4.22 5.96
C LEU A 29 -0.11 5.23 6.69
N PRO A 30 0.42 6.07 7.60
CA PRO A 30 -0.31 7.25 8.06
C PRO A 30 -0.70 8.13 6.87
N VAL A 31 -1.86 8.80 6.92
CA VAL A 31 -2.34 9.65 5.81
C VAL A 31 -1.29 10.66 5.36
N ALA A 32 -0.60 11.31 6.31
CA ALA A 32 0.47 12.27 6.01
C ALA A 32 1.57 11.67 5.14
N GLU A 33 2.01 10.44 5.41
CA GLU A 33 3.04 9.77 4.60
C GLU A 33 2.46 9.17 3.31
N ALA A 34 1.22 8.69 3.36
CA ALA A 34 0.54 8.14 2.19
C ALA A 34 0.39 9.21 1.09
N ARG A 35 0.26 10.49 1.46
CA ARG A 35 0.19 11.60 0.49
C ARG A 35 1.42 11.65 -0.42
N ASP A 36 2.61 11.39 0.13
CA ASP A 36 3.88 11.38 -0.61
C ASP A 36 4.16 10.05 -1.36
N ALA A 37 3.33 9.03 -1.14
CA ALA A 37 3.46 7.76 -1.83
C ALA A 37 2.86 7.79 -3.25
N LEU A 38 3.30 6.87 -4.10
CA LEU A 38 2.82 6.72 -5.47
C LEU A 38 2.20 5.34 -5.69
N LEU A 39 1.15 5.31 -6.51
CA LEU A 39 0.67 4.08 -7.16
C LEU A 39 1.28 4.05 -8.56
N ALA A 40 2.39 3.34 -8.70
CA ALA A 40 3.14 3.27 -9.93
C ALA A 40 2.59 2.17 -10.84
N THR A 41 2.40 2.50 -12.12
CA THR A 41 2.06 1.57 -13.22
C THR A 41 3.22 1.35 -14.19
N ARG A 42 4.25 2.20 -14.10
CA ARG A 42 5.43 2.21 -14.97
C ARG A 42 6.71 2.42 -14.16
N VAL A 43 7.84 1.96 -14.70
CA VAL A 43 9.20 2.20 -14.18
C VAL A 43 10.16 2.36 -15.35
N ASP A 44 11.09 3.30 -15.27
CA ASP A 44 12.08 3.59 -16.32
C ASP A 44 11.46 3.75 -17.73
N GLY A 45 10.27 4.36 -17.80
CA GLY A 45 9.55 4.61 -19.04
C GLY A 45 8.75 3.43 -19.60
N ALA A 46 8.88 2.23 -19.03
CA ALA A 46 8.15 1.03 -19.46
C ALA A 46 7.04 0.64 -18.47
N ASP A 47 6.06 -0.13 -18.94
CA ASP A 47 5.08 -0.77 -18.06
C ASP A 47 5.77 -1.69 -17.06
N LEU A 48 5.19 -1.78 -15.86
CA LEU A 48 5.68 -2.75 -14.88
C LEU A 48 5.63 -4.16 -15.48
N SER A 49 6.67 -4.94 -15.22
CA SER A 49 6.59 -6.40 -15.39
C SER A 49 5.77 -7.02 -14.26
N HIS A 50 5.25 -8.23 -14.47
CA HIS A 50 4.53 -8.94 -13.41
C HIS A 50 5.38 -9.07 -12.13
N GLY A 51 6.66 -9.44 -12.25
CA GLY A 51 7.58 -9.52 -11.10
C GLY A 51 7.85 -8.19 -10.40
N HIS A 52 7.65 -7.07 -11.09
CA HIS A 52 7.73 -5.72 -10.52
C HIS A 52 6.40 -5.20 -9.97
N GLY A 53 5.32 -5.97 -10.07
CA GLY A 53 4.04 -5.63 -9.44
C GLY A 53 2.96 -5.14 -10.41
N ALA A 54 3.08 -5.41 -11.71
CA ALA A 54 2.06 -5.04 -12.70
C ALA A 54 0.65 -5.59 -12.36
N PRO A 55 -0.43 -4.82 -12.52
CA PRO A 55 -0.45 -3.53 -13.22
C PRO A 55 -0.08 -2.33 -12.34
N MET A 56 -0.04 -2.50 -11.01
CA MET A 56 0.12 -1.40 -10.08
C MET A 56 0.85 -1.82 -8.79
N ARG A 57 1.83 -1.03 -8.37
CA ARG A 57 2.53 -1.18 -7.09
C ARG A 57 2.50 0.10 -6.28
N LEU A 58 2.61 -0.04 -4.96
CA LEU A 58 2.96 1.05 -4.07
C LEU A 58 4.46 1.38 -4.21
N VAL A 59 4.77 2.67 -4.21
CA VAL A 59 6.10 3.24 -4.02
C VAL A 59 6.00 4.18 -2.83
N ALA A 60 6.68 3.84 -1.74
CA ALA A 60 6.64 4.58 -0.48
C ALA A 60 8.04 5.07 -0.12
N PRO A 61 8.43 6.31 -0.50
CA PRO A 61 9.73 6.87 -0.15
C PRO A 61 10.03 6.78 1.36
N GLY A 62 11.28 6.48 1.71
CA GLY A 62 11.70 6.34 3.11
C GLY A 62 11.22 5.06 3.82
N ARG A 63 10.41 4.23 3.17
CA ARG A 63 9.94 2.93 3.68
C ARG A 63 10.76 1.78 3.12
N ARG A 64 10.77 0.65 3.84
CA ARG A 64 11.53 -0.56 3.42
C ARG A 64 10.84 -1.21 2.21
N GLY A 65 11.62 -1.85 1.33
CA GLY A 65 11.09 -2.40 0.08
C GLY A 65 9.96 -3.42 0.23
N PHE A 66 9.90 -4.19 1.32
CA PHE A 66 8.77 -5.10 1.57
C PHE A 66 7.45 -4.36 1.85
N GLN A 67 7.52 -3.11 2.31
CA GLN A 67 6.36 -2.25 2.56
C GLN A 67 5.76 -1.71 1.25
N TRP A 68 6.46 -1.88 0.12
CA TRP A 68 6.04 -1.43 -1.21
C TRP A 68 5.20 -2.53 -1.85
N VAL A 69 3.93 -2.59 -1.45
CA VAL A 69 2.94 -3.58 -1.90
C VAL A 69 2.91 -3.67 -3.43
N LYS A 70 3.13 -4.87 -3.97
CA LYS A 70 2.98 -5.17 -5.39
C LYS A 70 1.55 -5.64 -5.67
N TRP A 71 1.11 -5.53 -6.92
CA TRP A 71 -0.19 -6.03 -7.37
C TRP A 71 -1.36 -5.45 -6.58
N VAL A 72 -1.31 -4.14 -6.32
CA VAL A 72 -2.33 -3.43 -5.54
C VAL A 72 -3.69 -3.55 -6.24
N GLU A 73 -4.70 -4.01 -5.50
CA GLU A 73 -6.10 -4.10 -5.96
C GLU A 73 -7.05 -3.21 -5.16
N GLU A 74 -6.72 -2.86 -3.92
CA GLU A 74 -7.55 -2.02 -3.06
C GLU A 74 -6.69 -1.00 -2.31
N VAL A 75 -7.20 0.23 -2.24
CA VAL A 75 -6.72 1.30 -1.36
C VAL A 75 -7.87 1.72 -0.46
N ARG A 76 -7.67 1.63 0.85
CA ARG A 76 -8.71 1.91 1.86
C ARG A 76 -8.23 2.95 2.85
N VAL A 77 -9.05 3.97 3.08
CA VAL A 77 -8.82 4.98 4.12
C VAL A 77 -9.53 4.55 5.41
N THR A 78 -8.84 4.63 6.56
CA THR A 78 -9.40 4.21 7.85
C THR A 78 -9.05 5.17 8.99
N TYR A 79 -9.92 5.25 10.00
CA TYR A 79 -9.70 6.06 11.23
C TYR A 79 -8.67 5.41 12.17
N ARG A 80 -8.57 4.08 12.18
CA ARG A 80 -7.62 3.32 12.99
C ARG A 80 -6.82 2.39 12.11
N ARG A 81 -5.56 2.18 12.48
CA ARG A 81 -4.75 1.11 11.91
C ARG A 81 -5.40 -0.22 12.26
N GLU A 82 -5.73 -1.03 11.27
CA GLU A 82 -6.17 -2.40 11.51
C GLU A 82 -4.98 -3.21 12.05
N LEU A 83 -5.00 -3.49 13.36
CA LEU A 83 -3.92 -4.12 14.12
C LEU A 83 -3.55 -5.55 13.68
N GLY A 84 -4.28 -6.17 12.75
CA GLY A 84 -3.99 -7.50 12.21
C GLY A 84 -2.77 -7.57 11.26
N GLU A 85 -2.11 -6.44 10.99
CA GLU A 85 -1.00 -6.34 10.03
C GLU A 85 0.33 -6.95 10.51
N TRP A 86 0.62 -6.91 11.81
CA TRP A 86 1.87 -7.46 12.34
C TRP A 86 1.79 -8.99 12.45
N VAL A 87 0.66 -9.55 12.87
CA VAL A 87 0.55 -10.99 13.15
C VAL A 87 0.76 -11.84 11.87
N ALA A 88 0.25 -11.43 10.72
CA ALA A 88 0.39 -12.20 9.48
C ALA A 88 1.84 -12.30 8.98
N VAL A 89 2.66 -11.26 9.17
CA VAL A 89 4.08 -11.27 8.77
C VAL A 89 4.91 -12.22 9.63
N PHE A 90 4.56 -12.38 10.92
CA PHE A 90 5.31 -13.26 11.84
C PHE A 90 4.75 -14.68 11.95
N VAL A 91 3.48 -14.91 11.60
CA VAL A 91 2.88 -16.26 11.63
C VAL A 91 3.13 -17.05 10.35
N SER A 92 3.33 -16.39 9.19
CA SER A 92 3.68 -17.07 7.93
C SER A 92 5.05 -17.80 7.95
N GLY A 93 5.84 -17.67 9.02
CA GLY A 93 7.10 -18.39 9.22
C GLY A 93 7.02 -19.61 10.14
N LEU A 94 5.83 -20.02 10.59
CA LEU A 94 5.64 -21.17 11.48
C LEU A 94 5.05 -22.42 10.79
N ASP A 95 4.67 -22.30 9.51
CA ASP A 95 4.34 -23.45 8.65
C ASP A 95 5.53 -23.75 7.74
N GLY A 96 6.53 -24.44 8.28
CA GLY A 96 7.72 -24.92 7.58
C GLY A 96 8.17 -26.27 8.10
#